data_AF-W7DIL4-F1
#
_entry.id   AF-W7DIL4-F1
#
_cell.length_a   1.000
_cell.length_b   1.000
_cell.length_c   1.000
_cell.angle_alpha   90.00
_cell.angle_beta   90.00
_cell.angle_gamma   90.00
#
_symmetry.space_group_name_H-M   'P 1'
#
loop_
_entity.id
_entity.type
_entity.pdbx_description
1 polymer ?
#
loop_
_entity_poly.entity_id
_entity_poly.type
_entity_poly.pdbx_seq_one_letter_code
_entity_poly.pdbx_strand_id
1 'polypeptide(L)'
;MARQRSPDRDKAFELFKKHNGNIQNREIANQLGVSEKTISGWKSKDGWNGVLQKKERSTPKKRGAPIGNKNAVGNEGGAPERNDNATKHGLFAKYVPEETAAIMESLEDISGREILWGNIKMQYAAIIRAQRIMWVDDSEDDLEKASSESWGQDGGGQNRKLIYAYERYATFLSSQSRAMGTLTTLIKQYLALDPEGERAKQLEVMDATISKLKAEANAESDTALTTITFVEDVPAHD
;
A
#
# COMPACT_ATOMS: atom_id res chain seq x y z
N MET A 1 26.77 8.21 7.40
CA MET A 1 28.17 8.26 6.92
C MET A 1 29.11 8.23 8.10
N ALA A 2 30.19 7.44 8.05
CA ALA A 2 31.22 7.43 9.08
C ALA A 2 31.97 8.77 9.08
N ARG A 3 32.28 9.34 10.26
CA ARG A 3 33.05 10.59 10.35
C ARG A 3 34.48 10.35 9.86
N GLN A 4 34.97 11.24 9.00
CA GLN A 4 36.34 11.20 8.50
C GLN A 4 37.34 11.29 9.66
N ARG A 5 38.42 10.51 9.58
CA ARG A 5 39.49 10.48 10.59
C ARG A 5 40.19 11.85 10.62
N SER A 6 40.38 12.42 11.80
CA SER A 6 41.10 13.70 11.96
C SER A 6 42.58 13.51 11.62
N PRO A 7 43.19 14.39 10.80
CA PRO A 7 44.62 14.37 10.50
C PRO A 7 45.52 14.48 11.74
N ASP A 8 45.04 15.17 12.79
CA ASP A 8 45.81 15.38 14.01
C ASP A 8 45.93 14.11 14.86
N ARG A 9 45.03 13.14 14.65
CA ARG A 9 45.12 11.80 15.26
C ARG A 9 46.37 11.05 14.81
N ASP A 10 46.73 11.18 13.54
CA ASP A 10 47.87 10.47 12.97
C ASP A 10 49.18 11.18 13.36
N LYS A 11 49.20 12.52 13.39
CA LYS A 11 50.32 13.30 13.95
C LYS A 11 50.56 13.00 15.43
N ALA A 12 49.49 12.86 16.21
CA ALA A 12 49.58 12.48 17.62
C ALA A 12 50.21 11.08 17.80
N PHE A 13 49.91 10.15 16.89
CA PHE A 13 50.51 8.82 16.90
C PHE A 13 52.00 8.85 16.56
N GLU A 14 52.40 9.65 15.57
CA GLU A 14 53.81 9.83 15.21
C GLU A 14 54.64 10.42 16.36
N LEU A 15 54.11 11.44 17.05
CA LEU A 15 54.75 12.03 18.24
C LEU A 15 54.88 10.99 19.36
N PHE A 16 53.81 10.21 19.59
CA PHE A 16 53.84 9.12 20.56
C PHE A 16 54.91 8.07 20.24
N LYS A 17 55.07 7.71 18.95
CA LYS A 17 56.08 6.76 18.47
C LYS A 17 57.51 7.32 18.54
N LYS A 18 57.71 8.59 18.18
CA LYS A 18 59.03 9.29 18.27
C LYS A 18 59.59 9.30 19.69
N HIS A 19 58.71 9.46 20.69
CA HIS A 19 59.08 9.42 22.10
C HIS A 19 59.01 8.01 22.72
N ASN A 20 58.92 6.96 21.89
CA ASN A 20 58.87 5.56 22.31
C ASN A 20 57.79 5.26 23.38
N GLY A 21 56.66 5.98 23.30
CA GLY A 21 55.56 5.88 24.26
C GLY A 21 55.75 6.64 25.57
N ASN A 22 56.92 7.22 25.83
CA ASN A 22 57.27 7.93 27.07
C ASN A 22 57.03 9.44 26.97
N ILE A 23 55.86 9.84 26.46
CA ILE A 23 55.43 11.24 26.38
C ILE A 23 54.05 11.39 27.02
N GLN A 24 53.89 12.46 27.79
CA GLN A 24 52.63 12.74 28.46
C GLN A 24 51.56 13.18 27.46
N ASN A 25 50.30 12.80 27.71
CA ASN A 25 49.18 13.19 26.84
C ASN A 25 49.04 14.72 26.76
N ARG A 26 49.34 15.42 27.85
CA ARG A 26 49.34 16.89 27.94
C ARG A 26 50.34 17.54 26.98
N GLU A 27 51.49 16.90 26.76
CA GLU A 27 52.56 17.43 25.93
C GLU A 27 52.24 17.28 24.44
N ILE A 28 51.71 16.12 24.04
CA ILE A 28 51.15 15.90 22.69
C ILE A 28 49.98 16.87 22.43
N ALA A 29 49.10 17.04 23.42
CA ALA A 29 47.96 17.94 23.36
C ALA A 29 48.39 19.39 23.11
N ASN A 30 49.40 19.88 23.84
CA ASN A 30 49.95 21.23 23.67
C ASN A 30 50.56 21.43 22.28
N GLN A 31 51.30 20.44 21.76
CA GLN A 31 51.94 20.54 20.42
C GLN A 31 50.93 20.55 19.27
N LEU A 32 49.78 19.89 19.44
CA LEU A 32 48.75 19.78 18.40
C LEU A 32 47.55 20.70 18.61
N GLY A 33 47.52 21.48 19.71
CA GLY A 33 46.40 22.37 20.05
C GLY A 33 45.09 21.62 20.36
N VAL A 34 45.17 20.36 20.80
CA VAL A 34 44.00 19.52 21.11
C VAL A 34 43.88 19.25 22.60
N SER A 35 42.70 18.84 23.07
CA SER A 35 42.52 18.51 24.49
C SER A 35 43.22 17.20 24.87
N GLU A 36 43.74 17.13 26.09
CA GLU A 36 44.35 15.90 26.64
C GLU A 36 43.40 14.69 26.60
N LYS A 37 42.10 14.92 26.86
CA LYS A 37 41.05 13.89 26.78
C LYS A 37 40.92 13.31 25.37
N THR A 38 41.14 14.14 24.34
CA THR A 38 41.13 13.70 22.94
C THR A 38 42.27 12.73 22.65
N ILE A 39 43.50 13.05 23.09
CA ILE A 39 44.66 12.16 22.97
C ILE A 39 44.44 10.83 23.70
N SER A 40 43.90 10.89 24.93
CA SER A 40 43.54 9.69 25.70
C SER A 40 42.51 8.82 24.98
N GLY A 41 41.49 9.45 24.40
CA GLY A 41 40.47 8.77 23.60
C GLY A 41 41.03 8.12 22.33
N TRP A 42 42.00 8.75 21.65
CA TRP A 42 42.68 8.16 20.49
C TRP A 42 43.57 6.98 20.89
N LYS A 43 44.36 7.11 21.96
CA LYS A 43 45.18 6.02 22.52
C LYS A 43 44.36 4.78 22.85
N SER A 44 43.17 4.96 23.43
CA SER A 44 42.25 3.86 23.78
C SER A 44 41.63 3.21 22.54
N LYS A 45 41.13 4.00 21.59
CA LYS A 45 40.48 3.49 20.37
C LYS A 45 41.43 2.77 19.41
N ASP A 46 42.67 3.23 19.32
CA ASP A 46 43.69 2.66 18.43
C ASP A 46 44.66 1.72 19.16
N GLY A 47 44.49 1.52 20.48
CA GLY A 47 45.31 0.60 21.25
C GLY A 47 46.80 0.99 21.31
N TRP A 48 47.14 2.27 21.37
CA TRP A 48 48.54 2.74 21.40
C TRP A 48 49.32 2.27 22.63
N ASN A 49 48.61 1.96 23.74
CA ASN A 49 49.18 1.39 24.96
C ASN A 49 48.57 0.02 25.26
N GLY A 50 49.38 -1.04 25.30
CA GLY A 50 48.96 -2.41 25.55
C GLY A 50 48.57 -2.73 27.00
N VAL A 51 48.62 -1.78 27.93
CA VAL A 51 48.52 -2.04 29.38
C VAL A 51 47.08 -2.24 29.88
N LEU A 52 46.06 -1.80 29.14
CA LEU A 52 44.65 -1.83 29.60
C LEU A 52 43.77 -2.92 28.96
N GLN A 53 44.34 -3.90 28.25
CA GLN A 53 43.57 -4.96 27.60
C GLN A 53 43.55 -6.25 28.44
N LYS A 54 43.05 -6.20 29.69
CA LYS A 54 42.60 -7.44 30.33
C LYS A 54 41.31 -7.88 29.64
N LYS A 55 41.31 -9.05 29.00
CA LYS A 55 40.11 -9.67 28.38
C LYS A 55 39.04 -10.06 29.43
N GLU A 56 39.40 -10.06 30.70
CA GLU A 56 38.49 -10.37 31.82
C GLU A 56 37.74 -9.13 32.27
N ARG A 57 36.42 -9.13 32.07
CA ARG A 57 35.51 -8.14 32.65
C ARG A 57 35.15 -8.59 34.07
N SER A 58 35.11 -7.67 35.02
CA SER A 58 34.75 -7.90 36.43
C SER A 58 33.34 -8.54 36.61
N THR A 59 32.48 -8.49 35.59
CA THR A 59 31.14 -9.08 35.62
C THR A 59 30.94 -10.02 34.42
N PRO A 60 30.86 -11.35 34.62
CA PRO A 60 30.32 -12.23 33.60
C PRO A 60 28.83 -11.91 33.43
N LYS A 61 28.40 -11.53 32.22
CA LYS A 61 26.98 -11.50 31.85
C LYS A 61 26.47 -12.96 31.88
N LYS A 62 26.07 -13.47 33.04
CA LYS A 62 25.25 -14.68 33.08
C LYS A 62 23.94 -14.34 32.35
N ARG A 63 23.69 -15.00 31.22
CA ARG A 63 22.40 -14.92 30.52
C ARG A 63 21.38 -15.66 31.37
N GLY A 64 20.23 -15.05 31.62
CA GLY A 64 19.12 -15.66 32.36
C GLY A 64 18.57 -14.75 33.45
N ALA A 65 17.38 -15.10 33.95
CA ALA A 65 16.79 -14.44 35.09
C ALA A 65 17.67 -14.64 36.34
N PRO A 66 17.68 -13.68 37.30
CA PRO A 66 18.34 -13.86 38.59
C PRO A 66 17.91 -15.16 39.28
N ILE A 67 18.85 -15.84 39.94
CA ILE A 67 18.57 -17.03 40.75
C ILE A 67 17.53 -16.65 41.82
N GLY A 68 16.42 -17.39 41.88
CA GLY A 68 15.32 -17.11 42.81
C GLY A 68 14.26 -16.13 42.30
N ASN A 69 14.28 -15.78 41.00
CA ASN A 69 13.21 -14.97 40.40
C ASN A 69 11.84 -15.65 40.54
N LYS A 70 10.92 -14.99 41.25
CA LYS A 70 9.52 -15.46 41.42
C LYS A 70 8.56 -14.92 40.36
N ASN A 71 9.00 -14.03 39.48
CA ASN A 71 8.14 -13.32 38.52
C ASN A 71 7.56 -14.22 37.41
N ALA A 72 8.03 -15.46 37.30
CA ALA A 72 7.52 -16.46 36.34
C ALA A 72 6.95 -17.71 37.04
N VAL A 73 6.80 -17.69 38.37
CA VAL A 73 6.22 -18.82 39.12
C VAL A 73 4.75 -18.95 38.73
N GLY A 74 4.38 -20.08 38.13
CA GLY A 74 3.01 -20.36 37.67
C GLY A 74 2.72 -19.93 36.23
N ASN A 75 3.71 -19.41 35.49
CA ASN A 75 3.56 -19.18 34.05
C ASN A 75 4.15 -20.38 33.30
N GLU A 76 3.35 -21.09 32.49
CA GLU A 76 3.78 -22.27 31.72
C GLU A 76 4.73 -21.94 30.56
N GLY A 77 5.11 -20.67 30.42
CA GLY A 77 5.91 -20.15 29.33
C GLY A 77 5.01 -19.69 28.20
N GLY A 78 5.12 -18.41 27.85
CA GLY A 78 4.25 -17.78 26.86
C GLY A 78 3.97 -16.33 27.20
N ALA A 79 3.36 -15.62 26.26
CA ALA A 79 2.90 -14.27 26.51
C ALA A 79 1.70 -14.29 27.49
N PRO A 80 1.60 -13.33 28.43
CA PRO A 80 0.44 -13.20 29.31
C PRO A 80 -0.87 -13.18 28.53
N GLU A 81 -1.96 -13.63 29.15
CA GLU A 81 -3.30 -13.57 28.57
C GLU A 81 -3.59 -12.13 28.10
N ARG A 82 -3.94 -11.96 26.80
CA ARG A 82 -4.10 -10.67 26.06
C ARG A 82 -2.82 -9.94 25.61
N ASN A 83 -1.64 -10.52 25.81
CA ASN A 83 -0.43 -10.05 25.14
C ASN A 83 -0.22 -10.88 23.88
N ASP A 84 -0.77 -10.41 22.75
CA ASP A 84 -0.36 -10.94 21.47
C ASP A 84 1.12 -10.58 21.27
N ASN A 85 1.97 -11.58 21.04
CA ASN A 85 3.38 -11.36 20.68
C ASN A 85 3.47 -10.29 19.58
N ALA A 86 4.56 -9.51 19.54
CA ALA A 86 4.76 -8.41 18.60
C ALA A 86 4.28 -8.73 17.18
N THR A 87 3.05 -8.32 16.86
CA THR A 87 2.42 -8.53 15.56
C THR A 87 3.15 -7.66 14.55
N LYS A 88 3.40 -8.15 13.33
CA LYS A 88 4.07 -7.39 12.27
C LYS A 88 3.45 -5.99 12.07
N HIS A 89 2.13 -5.88 12.21
CA HIS A 89 1.37 -4.64 11.99
C HIS A 89 1.12 -3.79 13.25
N GLY A 90 1.87 -4.04 14.34
CA GLY A 90 1.98 -3.17 15.52
C GLY A 90 0.69 -2.49 15.97
N LEU A 91 0.63 -1.16 15.81
CA LEU A 91 -0.47 -0.29 16.25
C LEU A 91 -1.84 -0.66 15.65
N PHE A 92 -1.87 -1.20 14.43
CA PHE A 92 -3.10 -1.45 13.68
C PHE A 92 -3.72 -2.82 13.95
N ALA A 93 -2.96 -3.78 14.49
CA ALA A 93 -3.45 -5.13 14.76
C ALA A 93 -4.68 -5.18 15.68
N LYS A 94 -4.88 -4.16 16.53
CA LYS A 94 -6.05 -4.05 17.42
C LYS A 94 -7.35 -3.63 16.71
N TYR A 95 -7.24 -3.00 15.54
CA TYR A 95 -8.36 -2.37 14.85
C TYR A 95 -8.62 -2.96 13.46
N VAL A 96 -7.62 -3.65 12.91
CA VAL A 96 -7.68 -4.24 11.57
C VAL A 96 -8.07 -5.72 11.71
N PRO A 97 -9.18 -6.16 11.09
CA PRO A 97 -9.54 -7.56 11.03
C PRO A 97 -8.42 -8.41 10.42
N GLU A 98 -8.34 -9.69 10.81
CA GLU A 98 -7.27 -10.60 10.37
C GLU A 98 -7.20 -10.74 8.85
N GLU A 99 -8.35 -10.81 8.16
CA GLU A 99 -8.44 -10.82 6.70
C GLU A 99 -7.76 -9.59 6.08
N THR A 100 -8.03 -8.40 6.61
CA THR A 100 -7.46 -7.15 6.12
C THR A 100 -5.96 -7.07 6.40
N ALA A 101 -5.50 -7.60 7.54
CA ALA A 101 -4.08 -7.68 7.86
C ALA A 101 -3.32 -8.60 6.89
N ALA A 102 -3.90 -9.75 6.56
CA ALA A 102 -3.35 -10.67 5.57
C ALA A 102 -3.22 -10.02 4.18
N ILE A 103 -4.20 -9.21 3.77
CA ILE A 103 -4.12 -8.43 2.53
C ILE A 103 -2.99 -7.41 2.61
N MET A 104 -2.85 -6.67 3.71
CA MET A 104 -1.77 -5.68 3.87
C MET A 104 -0.39 -6.33 3.77
N GLU A 105 -0.18 -7.47 4.40
CA GLU A 105 1.07 -8.23 4.30
C GLU A 105 1.35 -8.65 2.84
N SER A 106 0.32 -9.12 2.11
CA SER A 106 0.48 -9.48 0.70
C SER A 106 0.82 -8.29 -0.22
N LEU A 107 0.51 -7.07 0.21
CA LEU A 107 0.77 -5.83 -0.53
C LEU A 107 2.12 -5.19 -0.20
N GLU A 108 2.77 -5.53 0.93
CA GLU A 108 4.04 -4.90 1.36
C GLU A 108 5.14 -5.00 0.29
N ASP A 109 5.18 -6.11 -0.44
CA ASP A 109 6.20 -6.38 -1.47
C ASP A 109 5.79 -5.90 -2.88
N ILE A 110 4.58 -5.34 -3.05
CA ILE A 110 4.07 -4.90 -4.36
C ILE A 110 4.30 -3.41 -4.53
N SER A 111 5.03 -3.03 -5.58
CA SER A 111 5.23 -1.62 -5.89
C SER A 111 3.91 -0.91 -6.24
N GLY A 112 3.79 0.38 -5.89
CA GLY A 112 2.60 1.17 -6.22
C GLY A 112 2.27 1.20 -7.72
N ARG A 113 3.29 1.04 -8.59
CA ARG A 113 3.12 0.88 -10.05
C ARG A 113 2.36 -0.41 -10.39
N GLU A 114 2.72 -1.54 -9.77
CA GLU A 114 2.06 -2.83 -10.00
C GLU A 114 0.64 -2.86 -9.45
N ILE A 115 0.39 -2.18 -8.32
CA ILE A 115 -0.97 -1.99 -7.80
C ILE A 115 -1.82 -1.23 -8.81
N LEU A 116 -1.28 -0.12 -9.34
CA LEU A 116 -1.98 0.69 -10.33
C LEU A 116 -2.27 -0.09 -11.61
N TRP A 117 -1.31 -0.88 -12.08
CA TRP A 117 -1.52 -1.80 -13.21
C TRP A 117 -2.61 -2.85 -12.93
N GLY A 118 -2.61 -3.43 -11.74
CA GLY A 118 -3.67 -4.33 -11.28
C GLY A 118 -5.04 -3.68 -11.34
N ASN A 119 -5.16 -2.46 -10.82
CA ASN A 119 -6.40 -1.68 -10.84
C ASN A 119 -6.89 -1.38 -12.26
N ILE A 120 -5.98 -1.01 -13.18
CA ILE A 120 -6.31 -0.79 -14.59
C ILE A 120 -6.92 -2.06 -15.21
N LYS A 121 -6.28 -3.22 -15.03
CA LYS A 121 -6.78 -4.50 -15.56
C LYS A 121 -8.14 -4.87 -14.96
N MET A 122 -8.29 -4.72 -13.64
CA MET A 122 -9.54 -5.01 -12.95
C MET A 122 -10.68 -4.12 -13.45
N GLN A 123 -10.43 -2.81 -13.60
CA GLN A 123 -11.43 -1.87 -14.07
C GLN A 123 -11.79 -2.13 -15.54
N TYR A 124 -10.81 -2.40 -16.41
CA TYR A 124 -11.05 -2.76 -17.80
C TYR A 124 -11.87 -4.05 -17.93
N ALA A 125 -11.54 -5.09 -17.16
CA ALA A 125 -12.31 -6.33 -17.12
C ALA A 125 -13.74 -6.12 -16.59
N ALA A 126 -13.91 -5.27 -15.59
CA ALA A 126 -15.23 -4.92 -15.06
C ALA A 126 -16.10 -4.21 -16.11
N ILE A 127 -15.52 -3.30 -16.91
CA ILE A 127 -16.24 -2.61 -18.00
C ILE A 127 -16.72 -3.62 -19.04
N ILE A 128 -15.84 -4.49 -19.54
CA ILE A 128 -16.21 -5.54 -20.52
C ILE A 128 -17.28 -6.46 -19.95
N ARG A 129 -17.12 -6.89 -18.69
CA ARG A 129 -18.10 -7.76 -18.03
C ARG A 129 -19.45 -7.07 -17.85
N ALA A 130 -19.46 -5.78 -17.53
CA ALA A 130 -20.69 -5.00 -17.36
C ALA A 130 -21.50 -4.96 -18.66
N GLN A 131 -20.85 -4.85 -19.83
CA GLN A 131 -21.56 -4.89 -21.12
C GLN A 131 -22.37 -6.18 -21.31
N ARG A 132 -21.83 -7.31 -20.87
CA ARG A 132 -22.51 -8.62 -20.97
C ARG A 132 -23.66 -8.78 -19.98
N ILE A 133 -23.56 -8.14 -18.81
CA ILE A 133 -24.57 -8.27 -17.74
C ILE A 133 -25.72 -7.29 -17.93
N MET A 134 -25.41 -6.08 -18.41
CA MET A 134 -26.36 -4.96 -18.50
C MET A 134 -26.90 -4.77 -19.93
N TRP A 135 -26.69 -5.75 -20.82
CA TRP A 135 -27.25 -5.75 -22.17
C TRP A 135 -28.78 -5.60 -22.13
N VAL A 136 -29.30 -4.68 -22.95
CA VAL A 136 -30.73 -4.45 -23.18
C VAL A 136 -30.94 -4.64 -24.67
N ASP A 137 -31.78 -5.59 -25.07
CA ASP A 137 -31.91 -5.97 -26.49
C ASP A 137 -32.75 -4.96 -27.28
N ASP A 138 -33.86 -4.52 -26.69
CA ASP A 138 -34.78 -3.54 -27.28
C ASP A 138 -35.52 -2.73 -26.19
N SER A 139 -36.43 -1.85 -26.61
CA SER A 139 -37.23 -1.00 -25.72
C SER A 139 -38.23 -1.77 -24.83
N GLU A 140 -38.49 -3.03 -25.12
CA GLU A 140 -39.43 -3.90 -24.40
C GLU A 140 -38.72 -4.97 -23.55
N ASP A 141 -37.37 -5.00 -23.53
CA ASP A 141 -36.53 -5.86 -22.67
C ASP A 141 -36.56 -5.42 -21.19
N ASP A 142 -37.77 -5.35 -20.65
CA ASP A 142 -38.07 -5.08 -19.26
C ASP A 142 -37.70 -6.29 -18.40
N LEU A 143 -37.05 -6.02 -17.27
CA LEU A 143 -36.62 -7.06 -16.35
C LEU A 143 -37.58 -7.14 -15.16
N GLU A 144 -38.27 -8.26 -15.03
CA GLU A 144 -39.09 -8.56 -13.86
C GLU A 144 -38.43 -9.64 -13.00
N LYS A 145 -38.20 -9.34 -11.71
CA LYS A 145 -37.73 -10.35 -10.74
C LYS A 145 -38.47 -10.27 -9.41
N ALA A 146 -38.66 -11.42 -8.77
CA ALA A 146 -39.15 -11.49 -7.40
C ALA A 146 -38.23 -10.66 -6.48
N SER A 147 -38.83 -9.70 -5.78
CA SER A 147 -38.12 -8.76 -4.90
C SER A 147 -38.33 -9.08 -3.43
N SER A 148 -39.48 -9.70 -3.09
CA SER A 148 -39.70 -10.30 -1.78
C SER A 148 -40.77 -11.38 -1.85
N GLU A 149 -40.70 -12.34 -0.93
CA GLU A 149 -41.72 -13.36 -0.78
C GLU A 149 -42.21 -13.37 0.66
N SER A 150 -43.52 -13.52 0.83
CA SER A 150 -44.14 -13.67 2.15
C SER A 150 -45.03 -14.91 2.11
N TRP A 151 -44.83 -15.80 3.07
CA TRP A 151 -45.59 -17.05 3.19
C TRP A 151 -46.20 -17.13 4.59
N GLY A 152 -47.53 -17.24 4.67
CA GLY A 152 -48.29 -17.36 5.91
C GLY A 152 -49.24 -18.56 5.89
N GLN A 153 -49.92 -18.79 7.01
CA GLN A 153 -50.79 -19.95 7.23
C GLN A 153 -52.02 -19.98 6.30
N ASP A 154 -52.47 -18.82 5.82
CA ASP A 154 -53.63 -18.65 4.92
C ASP A 154 -53.24 -18.33 3.45
N GLY A 155 -51.95 -18.45 3.11
CA GLY A 155 -51.44 -18.20 1.76
C GLY A 155 -50.17 -17.35 1.74
N GLY A 156 -49.55 -17.30 0.57
CA GLY A 156 -48.35 -16.49 0.33
C GLY A 156 -48.45 -15.67 -0.94
N GLY A 157 -47.65 -14.60 -0.99
CA GLY A 157 -47.57 -13.68 -2.11
C GLY A 157 -46.11 -13.34 -2.44
N GLN A 158 -45.82 -13.22 -3.72
CA GLN A 158 -44.53 -12.74 -4.21
C GLN A 158 -44.69 -11.31 -4.70
N ASN A 159 -43.90 -10.39 -4.16
CA ASN A 159 -43.71 -9.08 -4.77
C ASN A 159 -42.69 -9.21 -5.90
N ARG A 160 -42.97 -8.56 -7.02
CA ARG A 160 -42.06 -8.48 -8.16
C ARG A 160 -41.61 -7.05 -8.37
N LYS A 161 -40.35 -6.87 -8.72
CA LYS A 161 -39.78 -5.60 -9.14
C LYS A 161 -39.63 -5.66 -10.66
N LEU A 162 -40.37 -4.77 -11.33
CA LEU A 162 -40.18 -4.45 -12.72
C LEU A 162 -39.12 -3.35 -12.83
N ILE A 163 -38.17 -3.51 -13.75
CA ILE A 163 -37.20 -2.49 -14.13
C ILE A 163 -37.32 -2.32 -15.64
N TYR A 164 -37.68 -1.11 -16.06
CA TYR A 164 -37.88 -0.83 -17.48
C TYR A 164 -36.57 -0.84 -18.27
N ALA A 165 -36.63 -1.23 -19.54
CA ALA A 165 -35.49 -1.25 -20.46
C ALA A 165 -34.73 0.09 -20.49
N TYR A 166 -35.45 1.21 -20.58
CA TYR A 166 -34.84 2.55 -20.61
C TYR A 166 -34.12 2.90 -19.30
N GLU A 167 -34.62 2.45 -18.14
CA GLU A 167 -33.99 2.69 -16.84
C GLU A 167 -32.71 1.88 -16.69
N ARG A 168 -32.72 0.62 -17.15
CA ARG A 168 -31.52 -0.23 -17.21
C ARG A 168 -30.47 0.41 -18.10
N TYR A 169 -30.87 0.85 -19.30
CA TYR A 169 -29.99 1.48 -20.28
C TYR A 169 -29.38 2.79 -19.75
N ALA A 170 -30.18 3.68 -19.19
CA ALA A 170 -29.71 4.94 -18.59
C ALA A 170 -28.74 4.68 -17.41
N THR A 171 -29.07 3.72 -16.55
CA THR A 171 -28.20 3.32 -15.43
C THR A 171 -26.87 2.77 -15.95
N PHE A 172 -26.93 1.91 -16.97
CA PHE A 172 -25.76 1.35 -17.62
C PHE A 172 -24.85 2.42 -18.21
N LEU A 173 -25.38 3.30 -19.06
CA LEU A 173 -24.61 4.41 -19.65
C LEU A 173 -23.94 5.29 -18.58
N SER A 174 -24.69 5.64 -17.53
CA SER A 174 -24.13 6.48 -16.45
C SER A 174 -23.01 5.78 -15.68
N SER A 175 -23.18 4.49 -15.36
CA SER A 175 -22.19 3.69 -14.63
C SER A 175 -20.95 3.42 -15.49
N GLN A 176 -21.15 3.14 -16.78
CA GLN A 176 -20.07 2.88 -17.73
C GLN A 176 -19.24 4.15 -17.97
N SER A 177 -19.89 5.30 -18.18
CA SER A 177 -19.18 6.58 -18.36
C SER A 177 -18.27 6.91 -17.17
N ARG A 178 -18.77 6.74 -15.94
CA ARG A 178 -17.97 6.90 -14.71
C ARG A 178 -16.79 5.92 -14.66
N ALA A 179 -17.05 4.64 -14.91
CA ALA A 179 -16.03 3.59 -14.93
C ALA A 179 -14.94 3.83 -16.01
N MET A 180 -15.31 4.36 -17.16
CA MET A 180 -14.35 4.74 -18.21
C MET A 180 -13.55 5.98 -17.82
N GLY A 181 -14.16 6.95 -17.15
CA GLY A 181 -13.47 8.14 -16.63
C GLY A 181 -12.40 7.78 -15.59
N THR A 182 -12.73 6.87 -14.67
CA THR A 182 -11.75 6.37 -13.70
C THR A 182 -10.62 5.62 -14.40
N LEU A 183 -10.94 4.72 -15.33
CA LEU A 183 -9.92 3.98 -16.10
C LEU A 183 -8.99 4.92 -16.86
N THR A 184 -9.52 5.91 -17.58
CA THR A 184 -8.72 6.92 -18.29
C THR A 184 -7.75 7.64 -17.34
N THR A 185 -8.20 7.93 -16.11
CA THR A 185 -7.39 8.60 -15.09
C THR A 185 -6.28 7.69 -14.58
N LEU A 186 -6.58 6.42 -14.30
CA LEU A 186 -5.59 5.42 -13.89
C LEU A 186 -4.52 5.21 -14.96
N ILE A 187 -4.92 5.14 -16.24
CA ILE A 187 -4.01 5.02 -17.38
C ILE A 187 -3.06 6.22 -17.44
N LYS A 188 -3.59 7.45 -17.31
CA LYS A 188 -2.76 8.67 -17.27
C LYS A 188 -1.77 8.66 -16.10
N GLN A 189 -2.21 8.24 -14.91
CA GLN A 189 -1.34 8.11 -13.73
C GLN A 189 -0.24 7.08 -13.97
N TYR A 190 -0.57 5.96 -14.62
CA TYR A 190 0.40 4.91 -14.92
C TYR A 190 1.45 5.37 -15.92
N LEU A 191 1.02 5.99 -17.02
CA LEU A 191 1.93 6.54 -18.04
C LEU A 191 2.85 7.64 -17.48
N ALA A 192 2.38 8.44 -16.52
CA ALA A 192 3.22 9.43 -15.85
C ALA A 192 4.34 8.80 -15.01
N LEU A 193 4.13 7.59 -14.48
CA LEU A 193 5.12 6.84 -13.70
C LEU A 193 6.07 5.99 -14.56
N ASP A 194 5.66 5.64 -15.78
CA ASP A 194 6.40 4.76 -16.70
C ASP A 194 6.11 5.09 -18.18
N PRO A 195 6.60 6.23 -18.71
CA PRO A 195 6.23 6.72 -20.04
C PRO A 195 6.69 5.81 -21.19
N GLU A 196 7.85 5.17 -21.04
CA GLU A 196 8.45 4.26 -22.03
C GLU A 196 8.28 2.77 -21.65
N GLY A 197 7.41 2.51 -20.67
CA GLY A 197 7.20 1.16 -20.15
C GLY A 197 6.73 0.18 -21.21
N GLU A 198 7.12 -1.09 -21.06
CA GLU A 198 6.77 -2.19 -21.98
C GLU A 198 5.26 -2.36 -22.18
N ARG A 199 4.46 -1.87 -21.22
CA ARG A 199 2.99 -2.00 -21.19
C ARG A 199 2.26 -0.89 -21.96
N ALA A 200 2.95 0.10 -22.52
CA ALA A 200 2.32 1.21 -23.25
C ALA A 200 1.38 0.74 -24.38
N LYS A 201 1.79 -0.29 -25.14
CA LYS A 201 0.96 -0.88 -26.21
C LYS A 201 -0.35 -1.49 -25.68
N GLN A 202 -0.32 -2.09 -24.49
CA GLN A 202 -1.52 -2.68 -23.89
C GLN A 202 -2.50 -1.60 -23.45
N LEU A 203 -1.98 -0.49 -22.91
CA LEU A 203 -2.78 0.68 -22.55
C LEU A 203 -3.42 1.33 -23.77
N GLU A 204 -2.69 1.43 -24.88
CA GLU A 204 -3.22 1.93 -26.16
C GLU A 204 -4.40 1.08 -26.66
N VAL A 205 -4.28 -0.25 -26.61
CA VAL A 205 -5.37 -1.16 -26.99
C VAL A 205 -6.60 -0.98 -26.08
N MET A 206 -6.38 -0.82 -24.77
CA MET A 206 -7.47 -0.56 -23.82
C MET A 206 -8.15 0.78 -24.12
N ASP A 207 -7.40 1.85 -24.35
CA ASP A 207 -7.92 3.18 -24.70
C ASP A 207 -8.69 3.17 -26.04
N ALA A 208 -8.19 2.45 -27.04
CA ALA A 208 -8.88 2.29 -28.31
C ALA A 208 -10.20 1.54 -28.15
N THR A 209 -10.22 0.47 -27.35
CA THR A 209 -11.44 -0.28 -27.02
C THR A 209 -12.45 0.64 -26.33
N ILE A 210 -12.02 1.39 -25.31
CA ILE A 210 -12.88 2.32 -24.56
C ILE A 210 -13.44 3.40 -25.48
N SER A 211 -12.62 3.95 -26.38
CA SER A 211 -13.04 4.99 -27.32
C SER A 211 -14.09 4.47 -28.30
N LYS A 212 -13.92 3.24 -28.79
CA LYS A 212 -14.94 2.56 -29.60
C LYS A 212 -16.24 2.39 -28.83
N LEU A 213 -16.17 1.88 -27.59
CA LEU A 213 -17.35 1.70 -26.74
C LEU A 213 -18.09 3.02 -26.45
N LYS A 214 -17.36 4.10 -26.21
CA LYS A 214 -17.95 5.44 -26.05
C LYS A 214 -18.66 5.92 -27.31
N ALA A 215 -18.06 5.68 -28.48
CA ALA A 215 -18.64 6.09 -29.75
C ALA A 215 -19.93 5.31 -30.04
N GLU A 216 -19.95 3.99 -29.78
CA GLU A 216 -21.13 3.13 -29.91
C GLU A 216 -22.25 3.60 -28.96
N ALA A 217 -21.94 3.83 -27.69
CA ALA A 217 -22.90 4.33 -26.70
C ALA A 217 -23.52 5.69 -27.09
N ASN A 218 -22.71 6.60 -27.65
CA ASN A 218 -23.21 7.90 -28.11
C ASN A 218 -24.10 7.78 -29.35
N ALA A 219 -23.70 6.95 -30.33
CA ALA A 219 -24.49 6.70 -31.54
C ALA A 219 -25.85 6.08 -31.21
N GLU A 220 -25.87 5.09 -30.30
CA GLU A 220 -27.12 4.46 -29.84
C GLU A 220 -28.00 5.42 -29.03
N SER A 221 -27.39 6.31 -28.24
CA SER A 221 -28.13 7.36 -27.52
C SER A 221 -28.80 8.38 -28.44
N ASP A 222 -28.15 8.78 -29.54
CA ASP A 222 -28.72 9.70 -30.52
C ASP A 222 -29.87 9.03 -31.31
N THR A 223 -29.76 7.74 -31.62
CA THR A 223 -30.86 6.97 -32.23
C THR A 223 -32.02 6.75 -31.27
N ALA A 224 -31.76 6.56 -29.97
CA ALA A 224 -32.81 6.45 -28.96
C ALA A 224 -33.53 7.80 -28.74
N LEU A 225 -32.78 8.91 -28.70
CA LEU A 225 -33.36 10.26 -28.59
C LEU A 225 -34.25 10.61 -29.78
N THR A 226 -33.84 10.26 -31.00
CA THR A 226 -34.66 10.46 -32.22
C THR A 226 -35.89 9.56 -32.27
N THR A 227 -35.85 8.38 -31.66
CA THR A 227 -37.02 7.49 -31.53
C THR A 227 -38.03 7.99 -30.48
N ILE A 228 -37.54 8.66 -29.43
CA ILE A 228 -38.39 9.21 -28.35
C ILE A 228 -39.03 10.55 -28.76
N THR A 229 -38.39 11.33 -29.65
CA THR A 229 -38.99 12.52 -30.23
C THR A 229 -39.88 12.17 -31.42
N PHE A 230 -41.18 11.98 -31.18
CA PHE A 230 -42.35 12.29 -32.04
C PHE A 230 -43.51 11.29 -31.80
N VAL A 231 -44.28 11.50 -30.73
CA VAL A 231 -45.76 11.39 -30.74
C VAL A 231 -46.30 12.46 -29.78
N GLU A 232 -46.17 13.74 -30.15
CA GLU A 232 -47.11 14.76 -29.69
C GLU A 232 -48.26 14.80 -30.71
N ASP A 233 -49.22 13.88 -30.56
CA ASP A 233 -50.56 14.06 -31.14
C ASP A 233 -51.54 14.05 -29.98
N VAL A 234 -51.64 15.20 -29.31
CA VAL A 234 -52.76 15.49 -28.41
C VAL A 234 -53.93 15.89 -29.31
N PRO A 235 -55.02 15.10 -29.40
CA PRO A 235 -56.16 15.50 -30.22
C PRO A 235 -56.78 16.76 -29.62
N ALA A 236 -56.86 17.82 -30.43
CA ALA A 236 -57.66 18.98 -30.11
C ALA A 236 -59.13 18.53 -30.03
N HIS A 237 -59.72 18.63 -28.85
CA HIS A 237 -61.16 18.49 -28.67
C HIS A 237 -61.82 19.81 -29.11
N ASP A 238 -62.61 19.74 -30.17
CA ASP A 238 -63.65 20.72 -30.51
C ASP A 238 -64.86 20.58 -29.56
#